data_AF-A0A7X3MG75-F1
#
_entry.id   AF-A0A7X3MG75-F1
#
_cell.length_a   1.000
_cell.length_b   1.000
_cell.length_c   1.000
_cell.angle_alpha   90.00
_cell.angle_beta   90.00
_cell.angle_gamma   90.00
#
_symmetry.space_group_name_H-M   'P 1'
#
loop_
_entity.id
_entity.type
_entity.pdbx_description
1 polymer ?
#
loop_
_entity_poly.entity_id
_entity_poly.type
_entity_poly.pdbx_seq_one_letter_code
_entity_poly.pdbx_strand_id
1 'polypeptide(L)'
;MYEPGQDTTPMTMGDWLLTLLAAMIPCVGIILYFVWAFSKTTNVNRRNFCRAQLVIMGVVLVIYIIFFALFGSVLFSAGSWYY
;
A
#
# COMPACT_ATOMS: atom_id res chain seq x y z
N MET A 1 14.15 -18.42 1.21
CA MET A 1 13.87 -19.48 2.21
C MET A 1 13.36 -18.77 3.45
N TYR A 2 12.31 -19.27 4.14
CA TYR A 2 11.80 -18.64 5.35
C TYR A 2 12.80 -18.80 6.51
N GLU A 3 12.83 -17.83 7.42
CA GLU A 3 13.72 -17.94 8.59
C GLU A 3 13.15 -18.94 9.60
N PRO A 4 14.00 -19.67 10.34
CA PRO A 4 13.54 -20.58 11.40
C PRO A 4 12.68 -19.83 12.43
N GLY A 5 11.51 -20.40 12.77
CA GLY A 5 10.57 -19.83 13.74
C GLY A 5 9.56 -18.83 13.18
N GLN A 6 9.57 -18.57 11.87
CA GLN A 6 8.54 -17.74 11.25
C GLN A 6 7.23 -18.52 11.04
N ASP A 7 6.08 -17.89 11.34
CA ASP A 7 4.78 -18.49 11.07
C ASP A 7 4.47 -18.44 9.56
N THR A 8 4.51 -19.62 8.93
CA THR A 8 4.21 -19.82 7.51
C THR A 8 2.87 -20.51 7.28
N THR A 9 2.07 -20.68 8.34
CA THR A 9 0.76 -21.35 8.23
C THR A 9 -0.09 -20.64 7.18
N PRO A 10 -0.76 -21.36 6.27
CA PRO A 10 -1.66 -20.74 5.31
C PRO A 10 -2.72 -19.90 6.04
N MET A 11 -2.84 -18.63 5.63
CA MET A 11 -3.87 -17.75 6.18
C MET A 11 -5.25 -18.22 5.73
N THR A 12 -6.19 -18.28 6.66
CA THR A 12 -7.58 -18.61 6.34
C THR A 12 -8.24 -17.48 5.54
N MET A 13 -9.40 -17.76 4.95
CA MET A 13 -10.22 -16.72 4.31
C MET A 13 -10.57 -15.58 5.27
N GLY A 14 -10.83 -15.88 6.54
CA GLY A 14 -11.13 -14.88 7.58
C GLY A 14 -9.93 -13.99 7.91
N ASP A 15 -8.72 -14.56 7.94
CA ASP A 15 -7.48 -13.79 8.16
C ASP A 15 -7.21 -12.80 7.02
N TRP A 16 -7.48 -13.22 5.79
CA TRP A 16 -7.39 -12.36 4.61
C TRP A 16 -8.46 -11.27 4.64
N LEU A 17 -9.70 -11.63 4.99
CA LEU A 17 -10.79 -10.67 5.11
C LEU A 17 -10.44 -9.57 6.13
N LEU A 18 -9.95 -9.94 7.32
CA LEU A 18 -9.54 -8.97 8.34
C LEU A 18 -8.41 -8.06 7.83
N THR A 19 -7.42 -8.64 7.14
CA THR A 19 -6.29 -7.89 6.57
C THR A 19 -6.77 -6.86 5.54
N LEU A 20 -7.67 -7.27 4.64
CA LEU A 20 -8.23 -6.40 3.59
C LEU A 20 -9.17 -5.33 4.16
N LEU A 21 -10.02 -5.67 5.13
CA LEU A 21 -10.90 -4.70 5.79
C LEU A 21 -10.10 -3.62 6.53
N ALA A 22 -9.03 -4.03 7.22
CA ALA A 22 -8.15 -3.08 7.89
C ALA A 22 -7.42 -2.15 6.89
N ALA A 23 -7.05 -2.68 5.72
CA ALA A 23 -6.45 -1.93 4.63
C ALA A 23 -7.39 -0.91 3.97
N MET A 24 -8.70 -1.11 4.01
CA MET A 24 -9.69 -0.18 3.45
C MET A 24 -9.80 1.13 4.24
N ILE A 25 -9.34 1.15 5.49
CA ILE A 25 -9.31 2.38 6.29
C ILE A 25 -8.16 3.25 5.76
N PRO A 26 -8.41 4.46 5.23
CA PRO A 26 -7.40 5.18 4.45
C PRO A 26 -6.08 5.42 5.21
N CYS A 27 -6.15 6.12 6.35
CA CYS A 27 -4.94 6.47 7.11
C CYS A 27 -4.42 5.28 7.93
N VAL A 28 -5.32 4.51 8.53
CA VAL A 28 -4.97 3.39 9.42
C VAL A 28 -4.42 2.21 8.62
N GLY A 29 -4.98 1.91 7.46
CA GLY A 29 -4.56 0.82 6.57
C GLY A 29 -3.11 0.98 6.13
N ILE A 30 -2.70 2.21 5.79
CA ILE A 30 -1.30 2.51 5.45
C ILE A 30 -0.40 2.24 6.64
N ILE A 31 -0.74 2.72 7.84
CA ILE A 31 0.04 2.46 9.07
C ILE A 31 0.13 0.95 9.34
N LEU A 32 -0.97 0.21 9.18
CA LEU A 32 -0.99 -1.24 9.37
C LEU A 32 -0.13 -1.98 8.36
N TYR A 33 -0.04 -1.51 7.11
CA TYR A 33 0.92 -2.06 6.15
C TYR A 33 2.36 -1.93 6.67
N PHE A 34 2.76 -0.79 7.24
CA PHE A 34 4.08 -0.67 7.87
C PHE A 34 4.23 -1.61 9.07
N VAL A 35 3.26 -1.62 9.98
CA VAL A 35 3.29 -2.47 11.19
C VAL A 35 3.46 -3.95 10.81
N TRP A 36 2.70 -4.45 9.84
CA TRP A 36 2.78 -5.85 9.43
C TRP A 36 3.96 -6.15 8.50
N ALA A 37 4.36 -5.23 7.61
CA ALA A 37 5.50 -5.42 6.72
C ALA A 37 6.83 -5.57 7.47
N PHE A 38 6.98 -4.89 8.61
CA PHE A 38 8.21 -4.89 9.40
C PHE A 38 8.10 -5.69 10.71
N SER A 39 6.95 -6.30 10.98
CA SER A 39 6.80 -7.18 12.14
C SER A 39 7.63 -8.47 11.98
N LYS A 40 8.27 -8.86 13.08
CA LYS A 40 9.01 -10.13 13.21
C LYS A 40 8.11 -11.30 13.64
N THR A 41 6.94 -11.00 14.21
CA THR A 41 6.05 -11.99 14.83
C THR A 41 4.81 -12.31 13.98
N THR A 42 4.54 -11.52 12.93
CA THR A 42 3.36 -11.73 12.09
C THR A 42 3.58 -12.85 11.07
N ASN A 43 2.48 -13.48 10.63
CA ASN A 43 2.50 -14.50 9.60
C ASN A 43 3.17 -14.00 8.31
N VAL A 44 4.04 -14.82 7.73
CA VAL A 44 4.88 -14.40 6.61
C VAL A 44 4.06 -14.06 5.37
N ASN A 45 2.93 -14.73 5.14
CA ASN A 45 2.04 -14.43 4.01
C ASN A 45 1.49 -12.99 4.11
N ARG A 46 1.01 -12.60 5.29
CA ARG A 46 0.52 -11.23 5.57
C ARG A 46 1.65 -10.20 5.42
N ARG A 47 2.82 -10.50 6.00
CA ARG A 47 3.99 -9.62 5.93
C ARG A 47 4.42 -9.35 4.50
N ASN A 48 4.52 -10.39 3.68
CA ASN A 48 4.94 -10.27 2.29
C ASN A 48 3.90 -9.52 1.46
N PHE A 49 2.61 -9.76 1.70
CA PHE A 49 1.53 -8.97 1.10
C PHE A 49 1.67 -7.47 1.43
N CYS A 50 1.88 -7.12 2.70
CA CYS A 50 2.02 -5.71 3.11
C CYS A 50 3.26 -5.06 2.49
N ARG A 51 4.39 -5.78 2.39
CA ARG A 51 5.58 -5.29 1.68
C ARG A 51 5.29 -5.03 0.20
N ALA A 52 4.58 -5.95 -0.47
CA ALA A 52 4.18 -5.77 -1.86
C ALA A 52 3.25 -4.55 -2.04
N GLN A 53 2.27 -4.37 -1.14
CA GLN A 53 1.38 -3.21 -1.17
C GLN A 53 2.13 -1.89 -1.01
N LEU A 54 3.10 -1.80 -0.10
CA LEU A 54 3.92 -0.60 0.06
C LEU A 54 4.72 -0.28 -1.21
N VAL A 55 5.27 -1.28 -1.90
CA VAL A 55 5.96 -1.08 -3.18
C VAL A 55 4.99 -0.60 -4.25
N ILE A 56 3.82 -1.24 -4.39
CA ILE A 56 2.77 -0.84 -5.35
C ILE A 56 2.34 0.60 -5.09
N MET A 57 2.09 0.97 -3.84
CA MET A 57 1.75 2.34 -3.45
C MET A 57 2.84 3.34 -3.85
N GLY A 58 4.11 3.00 -3.62
CA GLY A 58 5.24 3.85 -4.04
C GLY A 58 5.29 4.05 -5.56
N VAL A 59 5.09 2.98 -6.33
CA VAL A 59 5.04 3.06 -7.80
C VAL A 59 3.87 3.90 -8.28
N VAL A 60 2.67 3.66 -7.74
CA VAL A 60 1.46 4.41 -8.07
C VAL A 60 1.62 5.90 -7.73
N LEU A 61 2.23 6.22 -6.59
CA LEU A 61 2.52 7.60 -6.20
C LEU A 61 3.43 8.30 -7.22
N VAL A 62 4.51 7.63 -7.67
CA VAL A 62 5.42 8.17 -8.70
C VAL A 62 4.68 8.41 -10.02
N ILE A 63 3.83 7.47 -10.45
CA ILE A 63 3.00 7.63 -11.66
C ILE A 63 2.07 8.84 -11.52
N TYR A 64 1.41 9.03 -10.38
CA TYR A 64 0.55 10.19 -10.13
C TYR A 64 1.33 11.50 -10.17
N ILE A 65 2.53 11.55 -9.62
CA ILE A 65 3.39 12.76 -9.66
C ILE A 65 3.74 13.11 -11.12
N ILE A 66 4.13 12.12 -11.92
CA ILE A 66 4.44 12.32 -13.35
C ILE A 66 3.20 12.81 -14.09
N PHE A 67 2.05 12.17 -13.87
CA PHE A 67 0.79 12.56 -14.52
C PHE A 67 0.40 14.00 -14.15
N PHE A 68 0.51 14.36 -12.87
CA PHE A 68 0.23 15.72 -12.41
C PHE A 68 1.22 16.74 -12.99
N ALA A 69 2.51 16.41 -13.12
CA ALA A 69 3.49 17.30 -13.73
C ALA A 69 3.23 17.55 -15.23
N LEU A 70 2.81 16.50 -15.96
CA LEU A 70 2.53 16.58 -17.40
C LEU A 70 1.22 17.31 -17.71
N PHE A 71 0.15 17.01 -16.98
CA PHE A 71 -1.20 17.49 -17.27
C PHE A 71 -1.69 18.61 -16.35
N GLY A 72 -1.09 18.75 -15.16
CA GLY A 72 -1.46 19.78 -14.19
C GLY A 72 -1.19 21.20 -14.68
N SER A 73 -0.14 21.40 -15.47
CA SER A 73 0.19 22.69 -16.09
C SER A 73 -0.85 23.13 -17.13
N VAL A 74 -1.39 22.20 -17.91
CA VAL A 74 -2.44 22.47 -18.91
C VAL A 74 -3.72 22.94 -18.22
N LEU A 75 -4.17 22.23 -17.18
CA LEU A 75 -5.35 22.62 -16.38
C LEU A 75 -5.14 23.95 -15.65
N PHE A 76 -3.95 24.19 -15.09
CA PHE A 76 -3.61 25.46 -14.44
C PHE A 76 -3.64 26.63 -15.44
N SER A 77 -3.09 26.44 -16.65
CA SER A 77 -3.11 27.47 -17.71
C SER A 77 -4.53 27.77 -18.19
N ALA A 78 -5.37 26.75 -18.39
CA ALA A 78 -6.75 26.92 -18.80
C ALA A 78 -7.53 27.74 -17.76
N GLY A 79 -7.35 27.42 -16.48
CA GLY A 79 -7.95 28.20 -15.38
C GLY A 79 -7.47 29.66 -15.34
N SER A 80 -6.19 29.93 -15.61
CA SER A 80 -5.67 31.31 -15.60
C SER A 80 -6.16 32.19 -16.75
N TRP A 81 -6.72 31.63 -17.83
CA TRP A 81 -7.32 32.42 -18.91
C TRP A 81 -8.75 32.90 -18.60
N TYR A 82 -9.41 32.30 -17.59
CA TYR A 82 -10.79 32.63 -17.20
C TYR A 82 -10.88 33.62 -16.03
N TYR A 83 -9.76 33.95 -15.39
CA TYR A 83 -9.63 34.95 -14.31
C TYR A 83 -8.64 36.02 -14.73
#